data_AF-A0A946JXJ6-F1
#
_entry.id   AF-A0A946JXJ6-F1
#
_cell.length_a   1.000
_cell.length_b   1.000
_cell.length_c   1.000
_cell.angle_alpha   90.00
_cell.angle_beta   90.00
_cell.angle_gamma   90.00
#
_symmetry.space_group_name_H-M   'P 1'
#
loop_
_entity.id
_entity.type
_entity.pdbx_description
1 polymer ?
#
loop_
_entity_poly.entity_id
_entity_poly.type
_entity_poly.pdbx_seq_one_letter_code
_entity_poly.pdbx_strand_id
1 'polypeptide(L)'
;RELRGESREKLLRKGWFAERWIYGELTTGLFSNADLVANYEGWRFYQSLFEDNVVEGKTAILILDGDTYVQQRPFSFADHINNYWDEALNPSYAVPSLDKRLRKKIDALCPEYHENPDFYTAPDDALLWARYENIGLKDSRQNQFVVICNQ
;
A
#
# COMPACT_ATOMS: atom_id res chain seq x y z
N ARG A 1 -10.59 19.04 2.87
CA ARG A 1 -9.96 19.37 1.55
C ARG A 1 -10.79 18.80 0.38
N GLU A 2 -11.71 17.85 0.62
CA GLU A 2 -12.80 17.46 -0.30
C GLU A 2 -13.89 18.52 -0.52
N LEU A 3 -13.90 19.60 0.27
CA LEU A 3 -14.87 20.71 0.21
C LEU A 3 -14.76 21.64 -1.04
N ARG A 4 -14.11 21.20 -2.13
CA ARG A 4 -13.97 22.02 -3.37
C ARG A 4 -14.52 21.34 -4.63
N GLY A 5 -15.16 20.18 -4.52
CA GLY A 5 -15.72 19.50 -5.69
C GLY A 5 -14.67 19.04 -6.72
N GLU A 6 -13.41 18.87 -6.30
CA GLU A 6 -12.40 18.24 -7.15
C GLU A 6 -12.61 16.71 -7.16
N SER A 7 -12.53 16.08 -8.33
CA SER A 7 -12.69 14.63 -8.44
C SER A 7 -11.62 13.89 -7.65
N ARG A 8 -11.96 12.70 -7.14
CA ARG A 8 -11.09 11.80 -6.38
C ARG A 8 -9.72 11.60 -7.04
N GLU A 9 -9.72 11.34 -8.35
CA GLU A 9 -8.49 11.21 -9.16
C GLU A 9 -7.62 12.47 -9.12
N LYS A 10 -8.26 13.65 -9.18
CA LYS A 10 -7.54 14.92 -9.19
C LYS A 10 -6.89 15.16 -7.83
N LEU A 11 -7.56 14.85 -6.72
CA LEU A 11 -7.01 14.98 -5.36
C LEU A 11 -5.84 14.04 -5.11
N LEU A 12 -5.94 12.78 -5.54
CA LEU A 12 -4.84 11.81 -5.47
C LEU A 12 -3.61 12.30 -6.27
N ARG A 13 -3.85 12.99 -7.40
CA ARG A 13 -2.79 13.46 -8.31
C ARG A 13 -2.16 14.82 -7.92
N LYS A 14 -2.79 15.66 -7.10
CA LYS A 14 -2.52 17.12 -7.10
C LYS A 14 -1.46 17.70 -6.17
N GLY A 15 -0.73 16.96 -5.32
CA GLY A 15 0.36 17.66 -4.64
C GLY A 15 1.16 16.93 -3.60
N TRP A 16 0.52 16.26 -2.63
CA TRP A 16 1.28 15.69 -1.52
C TRP A 16 1.99 14.37 -1.90
N PHE A 17 1.31 13.54 -2.69
CA PHE A 17 1.92 12.36 -3.29
C PHE A 17 3.00 12.79 -4.30
N ALA A 18 2.67 13.56 -5.35
CA ALA A 18 3.66 13.97 -6.36
C ALA A 18 4.96 14.59 -5.79
N GLU A 19 4.91 15.44 -4.76
CA GLU A 19 6.14 15.98 -4.12
C GLU A 19 6.99 14.89 -3.45
N ARG A 20 6.43 14.09 -2.53
CA ARG A 20 7.18 13.06 -1.80
C ARG A 20 7.73 11.98 -2.75
N TRP A 21 7.03 11.73 -3.86
CA TRP A 21 7.42 10.79 -4.90
C TRP A 21 8.65 11.27 -5.68
N ILE A 22 8.63 12.53 -6.12
CA ILE A 22 9.74 13.15 -6.82
C ILE A 22 10.96 13.24 -5.89
N TYR A 23 10.76 13.64 -4.63
CA TYR A 23 11.87 13.77 -3.67
C TYR A 23 12.45 12.42 -3.24
N GLY A 24 11.64 11.38 -2.99
CA GLY A 24 12.13 10.05 -2.61
C GLY A 24 13.00 9.42 -3.70
N GLU A 25 12.49 9.36 -4.93
CA GLU A 25 13.21 8.79 -6.07
C GLU A 25 14.48 9.60 -6.40
N LEU A 26 14.40 10.94 -6.44
CA LEU A 26 15.54 11.80 -6.79
C LEU A 26 16.66 11.81 -5.74
N THR A 27 16.34 11.62 -4.46
CA THR A 27 17.34 11.72 -3.38
C THR A 27 17.92 10.39 -2.95
N THR A 28 17.15 9.29 -3.04
CA THR A 28 17.56 7.97 -2.52
C THR A 28 17.70 6.90 -3.60
N GLY A 29 17.09 7.08 -4.78
CA GLY A 29 17.00 6.04 -5.80
C GLY A 29 16.12 4.85 -5.38
N LEU A 30 15.28 5.00 -4.35
CA LEU A 30 14.35 4.01 -3.86
C LEU A 30 12.92 4.56 -3.89
N PHE A 31 11.99 3.72 -4.29
CA PHE A 31 10.58 4.00 -4.40
C PHE A 31 9.79 2.91 -3.68
N SER A 32 9.26 3.22 -2.49
CA SER A 32 8.56 2.25 -1.65
C SER A 32 7.10 2.12 -2.05
N ASN A 33 6.73 0.93 -2.54
CA ASN A 33 5.35 0.63 -2.89
C ASN A 33 4.49 0.43 -1.64
N ALA A 34 5.05 -0.13 -0.55
CA ALA A 34 4.33 -0.29 0.70
C ALA A 34 3.95 1.06 1.34
N ASP A 35 4.84 2.05 1.31
CA ASP A 35 4.54 3.40 1.78
C ASP A 35 3.34 4.01 1.04
N LEU A 36 3.21 3.77 -0.27
CA LEU A 36 2.08 4.29 -1.03
C LEU A 36 0.76 3.67 -0.60
N VAL A 37 0.76 2.35 -0.47
CA VAL A 37 -0.40 1.58 -0.08
C VAL A 37 -0.82 1.99 1.32
N ALA A 38 0.14 2.14 2.24
CA ALA A 38 -0.11 2.61 3.60
C ALA A 38 -0.71 4.02 3.63
N ASN A 39 -0.19 4.95 2.83
CA ASN A 39 -0.75 6.30 2.73
C ASN A 39 -2.17 6.31 2.13
N TYR A 40 -2.41 5.50 1.08
CA TYR A 40 -3.72 5.41 0.44
C TYR A 40 -4.76 4.77 1.36
N GLU A 41 -4.42 3.68 2.04
CA GLU A 41 -5.32 3.04 2.99
C GLU A 41 -5.51 3.87 4.26
N GLY A 42 -4.51 4.65 4.69
CA GLY A 42 -4.67 5.65 5.73
C GLY A 42 -5.66 6.76 5.34
N TRP A 43 -5.63 7.22 4.08
CA TRP A 43 -6.64 8.14 3.56
C TRP A 43 -8.03 7.51 3.58
N ARG A 44 -8.17 6.26 3.13
CA ARG A 44 -9.45 5.53 3.22
C ARG A 44 -9.93 5.32 4.64
N PHE A 45 -9.03 5.10 5.60
CA PHE A 45 -9.40 5.04 7.00
C PHE A 45 -10.09 6.33 7.44
N TYR A 46 -9.53 7.51 7.12
CA TYR A 46 -10.16 8.79 7.43
C TYR A 46 -11.54 8.96 6.80
N GLN A 47 -11.73 8.51 5.56
CA GLN A 47 -13.06 8.50 4.94
C GLN A 47 -14.02 7.56 5.68
N SER A 48 -13.55 6.35 6.03
CA SER A 48 -14.35 5.34 6.74
C SER A 48 -14.83 5.78 8.12
N LEU A 49 -14.25 6.84 8.69
CA LEU A 49 -14.76 7.42 9.94
C LEU A 49 -16.20 7.93 9.78
N PHE A 50 -16.56 8.44 8.60
CA PHE A 50 -17.82 9.17 8.39
C PHE A 50 -18.60 8.73 7.15
N GLU A 51 -18.01 7.92 6.27
CA GLU A 51 -18.64 7.45 5.03
C GLU A 51 -18.89 5.94 5.06
N ASP A 52 -20.12 5.55 4.73
CA ASP A 52 -20.49 4.15 4.52
C ASP A 52 -19.84 3.59 3.26
N ASN A 53 -19.64 2.28 3.21
CA ASN A 53 -19.11 1.53 2.08
C ASN A 53 -17.72 1.98 1.58
N VAL A 54 -16.97 2.77 2.36
CA VAL A 54 -15.54 2.94 2.10
C VAL A 54 -14.84 1.60 2.15
N VAL A 55 -15.20 0.74 3.11
CA VAL A 55 -14.91 -0.69 3.09
C VAL A 55 -16.20 -1.38 2.66
N GLU A 56 -16.14 -2.21 1.62
CA GLU A 56 -17.32 -2.81 1.01
C GLU A 56 -18.18 -3.54 2.06
N GLY A 57 -19.47 -3.20 2.09
CA GLY A 57 -20.45 -3.80 3.00
C GLY A 57 -20.39 -3.31 4.45
N LYS A 58 -19.57 -2.31 4.78
CA LYS A 58 -19.46 -1.76 6.13
C LYS A 58 -20.00 -0.34 6.22
N THR A 59 -20.69 -0.04 7.32
CA THR A 59 -21.03 1.34 7.68
C THR A 59 -19.80 2.12 8.14
N ALA A 60 -19.93 3.45 8.19
CA ALA A 60 -18.95 4.34 8.78
C ALA A 60 -18.65 3.93 10.23
N ILE A 61 -17.45 4.24 10.73
CA ILE A 61 -17.06 3.90 12.10
C ILE A 61 -17.83 4.76 13.10
N LEU A 62 -18.02 6.04 12.78
CA LEU A 62 -18.74 7.00 13.60
C LEU A 62 -20.07 7.37 12.94
N ILE A 63 -21.04 7.72 13.77
CA ILE A 63 -22.30 8.36 13.36
C ILE A 63 -22.54 9.58 14.24
N LEU A 64 -23.15 10.62 13.69
CA LEU A 64 -23.63 11.74 14.48
C LEU A 64 -24.95 11.36 15.13
N ASP A 65 -24.97 11.29 16.46
CA ASP A 65 -26.17 11.08 17.27
C ASP A 65 -26.43 12.34 18.12
N GLY A 66 -27.47 13.08 17.75
CA GLY A 66 -27.70 14.44 18.23
C GLY A 66 -26.52 15.36 17.91
N ASP A 67 -25.85 15.85 18.94
CA ASP A 67 -24.70 16.77 18.84
C ASP A 67 -23.34 16.09 19.08
N THR A 68 -23.30 14.76 19.17
CA THR A 68 -22.08 14.01 19.50
C THR A 68 -21.81 12.90 18.50
N TYR A 69 -20.53 12.65 18.21
CA TYR A 69 -20.13 11.48 17.44
C TYR A 69 -20.06 10.26 18.34
N VAL A 70 -20.79 9.20 17.95
CA VAL A 70 -20.78 7.92 18.63
C VAL A 70 -20.25 6.83 17.68
N GLN A 71 -19.56 5.84 18.23
CA GLN A 71 -19.03 4.73 17.47
C GLN A 71 -20.16 3.75 17.13
N GLN A 72 -20.52 3.63 15.86
CA GLN A 72 -21.55 2.69 15.39
C GLN A 72 -20.97 1.34 14.95
N ARG A 73 -19.67 1.28 14.64
CA ARG A 73 -18.96 0.06 14.22
C ARG A 73 -17.57 -0.01 14.86
N PRO A 74 -17.06 -1.19 15.29
CA PRO A 74 -15.67 -1.33 15.72
C PRO A 74 -14.67 -1.07 14.59
N PHE A 75 -13.60 -0.37 14.95
CA PHE A 75 -12.41 -0.27 14.10
C PHE A 75 -11.71 -1.64 14.02
N SER A 76 -11.20 -1.97 12.83
CA SER A 76 -10.37 -3.14 12.59
C SER A 76 -9.20 -2.75 11.69
N PHE A 77 -7.99 -3.13 12.08
CA PHE A 77 -6.80 -2.94 11.23
C PHE A 77 -6.93 -3.69 9.90
N ALA A 78 -7.57 -4.86 9.88
CA ALA A 78 -7.75 -5.66 8.67
C ALA A 78 -8.60 -4.95 7.59
N ASP A 79 -9.27 -3.85 7.93
CA ASP A 79 -10.04 -3.06 6.97
C ASP A 79 -9.16 -2.21 6.05
N HIS A 80 -7.94 -1.90 6.51
CA HIS A 80 -7.02 -0.94 5.87
C HIS A 80 -5.59 -1.49 5.72
N ILE A 81 -5.22 -2.52 6.48
CA ILE A 81 -3.93 -3.20 6.37
C ILE A 81 -4.13 -4.51 5.61
N ASN A 82 -3.26 -4.74 4.63
CA ASN A 82 -3.23 -5.95 3.79
C ASN A 82 -1.79 -6.23 3.35
N ASN A 83 -1.59 -7.34 2.65
CA ASN A 83 -0.29 -7.84 2.20
C ASN A 83 0.58 -6.81 1.46
N TYR A 84 -0.03 -5.85 0.76
CA TYR A 84 0.70 -4.82 0.01
C TYR A 84 1.36 -3.74 0.90
N TRP A 85 1.15 -3.78 2.22
CA TRP A 85 1.94 -3.04 3.21
C TRP A 85 3.31 -3.66 3.49
N ASP A 86 3.58 -4.86 2.98
CA ASP A 86 4.84 -5.56 3.16
C ASP A 86 5.70 -5.49 1.89
N GLU A 87 6.91 -4.96 2.02
CA GLU A 87 7.88 -4.84 0.93
C GLU A 87 8.43 -6.20 0.46
N ALA A 88 8.31 -7.26 1.26
CA ALA A 88 8.63 -8.61 0.81
C ALA A 88 7.59 -9.14 -0.21
N LEU A 89 6.34 -8.67 -0.11
CA LEU A 89 5.20 -9.09 -0.95
C LEU A 89 4.95 -8.11 -2.10
N ASN A 90 5.13 -6.81 -1.84
CA ASN A 90 4.97 -5.68 -2.77
C ASN A 90 6.29 -4.89 -2.86
N PRO A 91 7.31 -5.41 -3.58
CA PRO A 91 8.65 -4.88 -3.51
C PRO A 91 8.78 -3.47 -4.05
N SER A 92 9.65 -2.69 -3.42
CA SER A 92 10.08 -1.37 -3.85
C SER A 92 10.73 -1.42 -5.22
N TYR A 93 10.55 -0.32 -5.96
CA TYR A 93 11.41 -0.05 -7.10
C TYR A 93 12.71 0.61 -6.62
N ALA A 94 13.84 0.06 -7.06
CA ALA A 94 15.15 0.61 -6.80
C ALA A 94 15.88 0.85 -8.12
N VAL A 95 16.68 1.92 -8.18
CA VAL A 95 17.56 2.14 -9.33
C VAL A 95 18.53 0.95 -9.52
N PRO A 96 18.96 0.63 -10.75
CA PRO A 96 19.65 -0.64 -11.03
C PRO A 96 20.88 -0.94 -10.18
N SER A 97 21.64 0.10 -9.79
CA SER A 97 22.84 -0.05 -8.96
C SER A 97 22.50 -0.47 -7.51
N LEU A 98 21.39 0.03 -6.97
CA LEU A 98 20.87 -0.34 -5.67
C LEU A 98 20.15 -1.69 -5.74
N ASP A 99 19.33 -1.91 -6.77
CA ASP A 99 18.61 -3.17 -7.01
C ASP A 99 19.56 -4.37 -7.04
N LYS A 100 20.69 -4.26 -7.75
CA LYS A 100 21.73 -5.29 -7.76
C LYS A 100 22.28 -5.63 -6.38
N ARG A 101 22.38 -4.65 -5.48
CA ARG A 101 22.84 -4.87 -4.09
C ARG A 101 21.74 -5.48 -3.24
N LEU A 102 20.51 -5.00 -3.41
CA LEU A 102 19.32 -5.49 -2.72
C LEU A 102 19.07 -6.95 -3.03
N ARG A 103 19.09 -7.34 -4.32
CA ARG A 103 18.93 -8.72 -4.76
C ARG A 103 19.91 -9.69 -4.12
N LYS A 104 21.18 -9.30 -3.95
CA LYS A 104 22.16 -10.14 -3.23
C LYS A 104 21.81 -10.35 -1.76
N LYS A 105 21.12 -9.40 -1.14
CA LYS A 105 20.66 -9.52 0.25
C LYS A 105 19.38 -10.35 0.35
N ILE A 106 18.46 -10.19 -0.59
CA ILE A 106 17.26 -11.03 -0.70
C ILE A 106 17.65 -12.50 -0.96
N ASP A 107 18.59 -12.73 -1.88
CA ASP A 107 19.12 -14.07 -2.19
C ASP A 107 19.72 -14.75 -0.96
N ALA A 108 20.43 -14.00 -0.11
CA ALA A 108 20.98 -14.51 1.14
C ALA A 108 19.90 -14.92 2.18
N LEU A 109 18.66 -14.49 1.99
CA LEU A 109 17.50 -14.84 2.82
C LEU A 109 16.66 -15.98 2.21
N CYS A 110 17.04 -16.52 1.05
CA CYS A 110 16.31 -17.65 0.45
C CYS A 110 16.16 -18.89 1.36
N PRO A 111 17.11 -19.25 2.25
CA PRO A 111 16.87 -20.32 3.22
C PRO A 111 15.64 -20.07 4.12
N GLU A 112 15.43 -18.82 4.56
CA GLU A 112 14.27 -18.43 5.38
C GLU A 112 12.96 -18.53 4.58
N TYR A 113 13.00 -18.12 3.31
CA TYR A 113 11.89 -18.29 2.38
C TYR A 113 11.52 -19.77 2.17
N HIS A 114 12.50 -20.65 2.00
CA HIS A 114 12.22 -22.08 1.80
C HIS A 114 11.67 -22.75 3.05
N GLU A 115 12.06 -22.29 4.24
CA GLU A 115 11.51 -22.77 5.51
C GLU A 115 10.06 -22.29 5.71
N ASN A 116 9.76 -21.05 5.33
CA ASN A 116 8.46 -20.42 5.58
C ASN A 116 7.93 -19.65 4.35
N PRO A 117 7.60 -20.32 3.23
CA PRO A 117 7.23 -19.65 1.98
C PRO A 117 5.96 -18.79 2.10
N ASP A 118 5.05 -19.17 3.00
CA ASP A 118 3.78 -18.49 3.20
C ASP A 118 3.94 -17.02 3.64
N PHE A 119 5.03 -16.67 4.35
CA PHE A 119 5.29 -15.27 4.74
C PHE A 119 5.72 -14.38 3.56
N TYR A 120 6.10 -14.97 2.44
CA TYR A 120 6.65 -14.27 1.27
C TYR A 120 5.77 -14.42 0.03
N THR A 121 4.53 -14.86 0.21
CA THR A 121 3.54 -14.99 -0.87
C THR A 121 2.26 -14.28 -0.48
N ALA A 122 1.71 -13.49 -1.41
CA ALA A 122 0.39 -12.88 -1.26
C ALA A 122 -0.62 -13.69 -2.09
N PRO A 123 -1.54 -14.46 -1.47
CA PRO A 123 -2.52 -15.26 -2.20
C PRO A 123 -3.45 -14.43 -3.11
N ASP A 124 -3.62 -13.15 -2.77
CA ASP A 124 -4.49 -12.18 -3.41
C ASP A 124 -3.74 -11.13 -4.25
N ASP A 125 -2.48 -11.42 -4.65
CA ASP A 125 -1.60 -10.47 -5.35
C ASP A 125 -2.27 -9.77 -6.55
N ALA A 126 -2.92 -10.53 -7.44
CA ALA A 126 -3.58 -9.97 -8.63
C ALA A 126 -4.73 -9.02 -8.29
N LEU A 127 -5.49 -9.31 -7.23
CA LEU A 127 -6.59 -8.46 -6.76
C LEU A 127 -6.06 -7.19 -6.10
N LEU A 128 -5.00 -7.32 -5.30
CA LEU A 128 -4.35 -6.17 -4.67
C LEU A 128 -3.68 -5.26 -5.71
N TRP A 129 -2.99 -5.82 -6.70
CA TRP A 129 -2.42 -5.04 -7.80
C TRP A 129 -3.49 -4.22 -8.52
N ALA A 130 -4.62 -4.83 -8.87
CA ALA A 130 -5.74 -4.14 -9.52
C ALA A 130 -6.34 -3.04 -8.62
N ARG A 131 -6.52 -3.30 -7.32
CA ARG A 131 -7.03 -2.31 -6.34
C ARG A 131 -6.18 -1.03 -6.30
N TYR A 132 -4.87 -1.15 -6.51
CA TYR A 132 -3.91 -0.06 -6.39
C TYR A 132 -3.34 0.43 -7.72
N GLU A 133 -3.90 0.02 -8.87
CA GLU A 133 -3.38 0.39 -10.19
C GLU A 133 -3.26 1.93 -10.37
N ASN A 134 -4.18 2.67 -9.75
CA ASN A 134 -4.31 4.13 -9.91
C ASN A 134 -3.51 4.95 -8.89
N ILE A 135 -2.83 4.31 -7.92
CA ILE A 135 -2.00 5.03 -6.95
C ILE A 135 -0.56 5.15 -7.40
N GLY A 136 -0.18 4.54 -8.54
CA GLY A 136 1.12 4.70 -9.19
C GLY A 136 2.20 3.71 -8.75
N LEU A 137 1.82 2.51 -8.28
CA LEU A 137 2.79 1.46 -7.94
C LEU A 137 3.80 1.25 -9.08
N LYS A 138 5.06 1.02 -8.71
CA LYS A 138 6.11 0.66 -9.66
C LYS A 138 6.24 -0.84 -9.71
N ASP A 139 6.04 -1.45 -10.88
CA ASP A 139 6.16 -2.91 -11.01
C ASP A 139 7.60 -3.33 -10.74
N SER A 140 7.77 -3.99 -9.60
CA SER A 140 9.04 -4.55 -9.14
C SER A 140 8.88 -5.99 -8.68
N ARG A 141 7.88 -6.70 -9.22
CA ARG A 141 7.58 -8.09 -8.86
C ARG A 141 8.73 -9.06 -9.18
N GLN A 142 9.64 -8.67 -10.08
CA GLN A 142 10.92 -9.36 -10.29
C GLN A 142 11.82 -9.43 -9.03
N ASN A 143 11.52 -8.67 -7.99
CA ASN A 143 12.20 -8.66 -6.69
C ASN A 143 11.46 -9.48 -5.61
N GLN A 144 10.34 -10.13 -5.93
CA GLN A 144 9.67 -11.03 -4.99
C GLN A 144 10.55 -12.25 -4.71
N PHE A 145 10.50 -12.75 -3.48
CA PHE A 145 11.27 -13.93 -3.06
C PHE A 145 10.97 -15.16 -3.92
N VAL A 146 9.71 -15.41 -4.26
CA VAL A 146 9.31 -16.50 -5.16
C VAL A 146 9.99 -16.41 -6.53
N VAL A 147 10.28 -15.19 -7.01
CA VAL A 147 10.96 -14.98 -8.29
C VAL A 147 12.46 -15.14 -8.14
N ILE A 148 13.06 -14.66 -7.05
CA ILE A 148 14.52 -14.73 -6.84
C ILE A 148 14.98 -16.12 -6.40
N CYS A 149 14.32 -16.73 -5.43
CA CYS A 149 14.76 -17.97 -4.77
C CYS A 149 14.40 -19.24 -5.54
N ASN A 150 13.54 -19.16 -6.55
CA ASN A 150 13.20 -20.29 -7.43
C ASN A 150 13.96 -20.27 -8.78
N GLN A 151 14.98 -19.40 -8.93
CA GLN A 151 15.85 -19.31 -10.11
C GLN A 151 17.00 -20.32 -10.08
#